data_AF-A0A8R2JVB0-F1
#
_entry.id   AF-A0A8R2JVB0-F1
#
_cell.length_a   1.000
_cell.length_b   1.000
_cell.length_c   1.000
_cell.angle_alpha   90.00
_cell.angle_beta   90.00
_cell.angle_gamma   90.00
#
_symmetry.space_group_name_H-M   'P 1'
#
loop_
_entity.id
_entity.type
_entity.pdbx_description
1 polymer ?
#
loop_
_entity_poly.entity_id
_entity_poly.type
_entity_poly.pdbx_seq_one_letter_code
_entity_poly.pdbx_strand_id
1 'polypeptide(L)'
;MFDKLLREEADFKQKGSGWSLKVIETMQLRINIVNPLKGGTYIDLPKHVKDKRAIINVKNSDNKCFKSALLSKFDNRSNKNNFSEKYFKMLEVKSGLNFKCVDFPTPISQIPKFERINNIS
;
A
#
# COMPACT_ATOMS: atom_id res chain seq x y z
N MET A 1 -18.07 15.31 -0.17
CA MET A 1 -17.67 16.18 -1.30
C MET A 1 -18.83 17.10 -1.69
N PHE A 2 -20.01 16.56 -1.97
CA PHE A 2 -21.24 17.35 -2.22
C PHE A 2 -21.57 18.31 -1.07
N ASP A 3 -21.48 17.86 0.19
CA ASP A 3 -21.75 18.72 1.35
C ASP A 3 -20.79 19.90 1.50
N LYS A 4 -19.58 19.79 0.94
CA LYS A 4 -18.62 20.90 0.93
C LYS A 4 -19.07 21.97 -0.07
N LEU A 5 -19.53 21.57 -1.25
CA LEU A 5 -20.02 22.50 -2.27
C LEU A 5 -21.30 23.21 -1.82
N LEU A 6 -22.24 22.49 -1.19
CA LEU A 6 -23.46 23.10 -0.64
C LEU A 6 -23.16 24.07 0.51
N ARG A 7 -22.16 23.77 1.34
CA ARG A 7 -21.67 24.71 2.36
C ARG A 7 -21.01 25.93 1.74
N GLU A 8 -20.12 25.74 0.77
CA GLU A 8 -19.46 26.87 0.09
C GLU A 8 -20.47 27.76 -0.64
N GLU A 9 -21.52 27.20 -1.23
CA GLU A 9 -22.63 27.97 -1.83
C GLU A 9 -23.45 28.73 -0.78
N ALA A 10 -23.79 28.08 0.35
CA ALA A 10 -24.50 28.73 1.45
C ALA A 10 -23.66 29.82 2.16
N ASP A 11 -22.35 29.58 2.29
CA ASP A 11 -21.35 30.50 2.85
C ASP A 11 -21.01 31.62 1.86
N PHE A 12 -21.22 31.41 0.54
CA PHE A 12 -21.14 32.43 -0.51
C PHE A 12 -22.33 33.42 -0.47
N LYS A 13 -22.78 33.77 0.73
CA LYS A 13 -23.56 34.98 0.98
C LYS A 13 -22.57 36.11 1.19
N GLN A 14 -22.45 36.97 0.18
CA GLN A 14 -21.42 38.00 0.15
C GLN A 14 -21.31 38.80 1.45
N LYS A 15 -20.09 39.32 1.64
CA LYS A 15 -19.70 40.40 2.55
C LYS A 15 -20.47 41.71 2.29
N GLY A 16 -21.81 41.68 2.30
CA GLY A 16 -22.70 42.86 2.21
C GLY A 16 -22.93 43.46 0.82
N SER A 17 -22.53 42.82 -0.29
CA SER A 17 -22.61 43.44 -1.62
C SER A 17 -23.92 43.23 -2.39
N GLY A 18 -24.81 42.34 -1.95
CA GLY A 18 -26.16 42.17 -2.53
C GLY A 18 -26.25 41.42 -3.86
N TRP A 19 -25.17 40.77 -4.30
CA TRP A 19 -25.16 39.87 -5.44
C TRP A 19 -25.82 38.52 -5.09
N SER A 20 -26.07 37.64 -6.06
CA SER A 20 -26.46 36.24 -5.78
C SER A 20 -25.88 35.33 -6.85
N LEU A 21 -25.57 34.08 -6.48
CA LEU A 21 -25.19 33.07 -7.46
C LEU A 21 -26.42 32.77 -8.34
N LYS A 22 -26.37 33.15 -9.61
CA LYS A 22 -27.49 32.98 -10.54
C LYS A 22 -27.46 31.62 -11.24
N VAL A 23 -26.32 31.22 -11.78
CA VAL A 23 -26.14 29.93 -12.45
C VAL A 23 -24.66 29.53 -12.47
N ILE A 24 -24.39 28.23 -12.42
CA ILE A 24 -23.07 27.66 -12.75
C ILE A 24 -23.16 27.18 -14.19
N GLU A 25 -22.53 27.89 -15.12
CA GLU A 25 -22.63 27.57 -16.56
C GLU A 25 -21.93 26.26 -16.92
N THR A 26 -20.83 25.90 -16.24
CA THR A 26 -20.11 24.65 -16.50
C THR A 26 -19.37 24.18 -15.25
N MET A 27 -19.45 22.88 -14.96
CA MET A 27 -18.65 22.23 -13.92
C MET A 27 -17.83 21.11 -14.55
N GLN A 28 -16.50 21.18 -14.44
CA GLN A 28 -15.61 20.11 -14.87
C GLN A 28 -15.15 19.28 -13.67
N LEU A 29 -15.52 18.01 -13.65
CA LEU A 29 -15.03 17.03 -12.68
C LEU A 29 -14.04 16.09 -13.38
N ARG A 30 -12.77 16.10 -12.94
CA ARG A 30 -11.75 15.16 -13.41
C ARG A 30 -11.59 14.03 -12.40
N ILE A 31 -12.10 12.86 -12.73
CA ILE A 31 -11.96 11.66 -11.92
C ILE A 31 -10.80 10.85 -12.50
N ASN A 32 -9.72 10.69 -11.72
CA ASN A 32 -8.65 9.76 -12.05
C ASN A 32 -8.88 8.47 -11.28
N ILE A 33 -9.03 7.36 -11.99
CA ILE A 33 -9.04 6.03 -11.37
C ILE A 33 -7.60 5.70 -11.00
N VAL A 34 -7.24 5.94 -9.75
CA VAL A 34 -5.98 5.44 -9.20
C VAL A 34 -6.17 3.95 -8.98
N ASN A 35 -5.37 3.13 -9.67
CA ASN A 35 -5.26 1.71 -9.34
C ASN A 35 -4.08 1.58 -8.36
N PRO A 36 -4.31 1.64 -7.03
CA PRO A 36 -3.22 1.62 -6.08
C PRO A 36 -2.43 0.33 -6.27
N LEU A 37 -1.11 0.42 -6.11
CA LEU A 37 -0.26 -0.77 -6.06
C LEU A 37 -0.81 -1.69 -4.95
N LYS A 38 -1.12 -2.94 -5.31
CA LYS A 38 -1.59 -3.96 -4.38
C LYS A 38 -0.54 -5.05 -4.29
N GLY A 39 -0.32 -5.53 -3.07
CA GLY A 39 0.39 -6.79 -2.87
C GLY A 39 -0.40 -7.97 -3.42
N GLY A 40 0.26 -9.09 -3.69
CA GLY A 40 -0.36 -10.29 -4.22
C GLY A 40 0.57 -11.49 -4.12
N THR A 41 0.61 -12.28 -5.19
CA THR A 41 1.49 -13.44 -5.32
C THR A 41 2.76 -13.08 -6.08
N TYR A 42 3.63 -14.07 -6.28
CA TYR A 42 4.86 -13.92 -7.04
C TYR A 42 4.62 -13.38 -8.46
N ILE A 43 5.40 -12.37 -8.84
CA ILE A 43 5.47 -11.84 -10.20
C ILE A 43 6.91 -12.04 -10.68
N ASP A 44 7.09 -12.60 -11.88
CA ASP A 44 8.44 -12.75 -12.42
C ASP A 44 9.03 -11.38 -12.75
N LEU A 45 10.32 -11.22 -12.44
CA LEU A 45 11.00 -9.96 -12.72
C LEU A 45 11.27 -9.84 -14.22
N PRO A 46 11.21 -8.62 -14.78
CA PRO A 46 11.72 -8.37 -16.11
C PRO A 46 13.16 -8.87 -16.25
N LYS A 47 13.49 -9.50 -17.39
CA LYS A 47 14.79 -10.16 -17.63
C LYS A 47 15.98 -9.28 -17.25
N HIS A 48 15.99 -8.01 -17.65
CA HIS A 48 17.07 -7.06 -17.36
C HIS A 48 17.27 -6.76 -15.85
N VAL A 49 16.24 -6.95 -15.01
CA VAL A 49 16.33 -6.83 -13.55
C VAL A 49 16.82 -8.14 -12.94
N LYS A 50 16.27 -9.26 -13.42
CA LYS A 50 16.61 -10.62 -12.98
C LYS A 50 18.09 -10.94 -13.20
N ASP A 51 18.61 -10.55 -14.36
CA ASP A 51 19.99 -10.80 -14.77
C ASP A 51 21.02 -10.07 -13.86
N LYS A 52 20.63 -8.93 -13.25
CA LYS A 52 21.48 -8.19 -12.31
C LYS A 52 21.68 -8.92 -10.98
N ARG A 53 20.81 -9.87 -10.63
CA ARG A 53 20.84 -10.63 -9.36
C ARG A 53 20.91 -9.75 -8.10
N ALA A 54 20.45 -8.50 -8.19
CA ALA A 54 20.51 -7.51 -7.12
C ALA A 54 19.23 -7.46 -6.26
N ILE A 55 18.16 -8.15 -6.69
CA ILE A 55 16.87 -8.18 -6.01
C ILE A 55 16.54 -9.60 -5.59
N ILE A 56 16.16 -9.77 -4.32
CA ILE A 56 15.61 -11.02 -3.81
C ILE A 56 14.12 -11.05 -4.21
N ASN A 57 13.77 -11.88 -5.20
CA ASN A 57 12.37 -12.10 -5.59
C ASN A 57 11.83 -13.40 -4.98
N VAL A 58 11.30 -13.29 -3.76
CA VAL A 58 10.78 -14.44 -3.01
C VAL A 58 9.57 -15.04 -3.73
N LYS A 59 9.60 -16.34 -4.04
CA LYS A 59 8.44 -17.04 -4.58
C LYS A 59 7.41 -17.30 -3.48
N ASN A 60 6.21 -16.78 -3.66
CA ASN A 60 5.04 -17.05 -2.83
C ASN A 60 3.82 -17.42 -3.69
N SER A 61 3.05 -18.41 -3.21
CA SER A 61 1.77 -18.84 -3.78
C SER A 61 0.56 -18.34 -2.98
N ASP A 62 0.80 -17.61 -1.90
CA ASP A 62 -0.23 -17.01 -1.04
C ASP A 62 -0.26 -15.47 -1.19
N ASN A 63 -1.24 -14.81 -0.57
CA ASN A 63 -1.36 -13.35 -0.60
C ASN A 63 -0.45 -12.64 0.43
N LYS A 64 0.66 -13.25 0.85
CA LYS A 64 1.53 -12.75 1.93
C LYS A 64 2.85 -12.17 1.44
N CYS A 65 2.91 -11.62 0.22
CA CYS A 65 4.16 -11.09 -0.36
C CYS A 65 4.86 -10.06 0.53
N PHE A 66 4.11 -9.18 1.23
CA PHE A 66 4.67 -8.20 2.17
C PHE A 66 5.43 -8.88 3.31
N LYS A 67 4.83 -9.92 3.89
CA LYS A 67 5.44 -10.73 4.95
C LYS A 67 6.65 -11.49 4.43
N SER A 68 6.52 -12.16 3.29
CA SER A 68 7.61 -12.93 2.68
C SER A 68 8.81 -12.05 2.34
N ALA A 69 8.58 -10.85 1.79
CA ALA A 69 9.63 -9.89 1.47
C ALA A 69 10.41 -9.45 2.72
N LEU A 70 9.70 -9.10 3.81
CA LEU A 70 10.35 -8.69 5.06
C LEU A 70 11.12 -9.83 5.73
N LEU A 71 10.54 -11.03 5.79
CA LEU A 71 11.19 -12.19 6.40
C LEU A 71 12.46 -12.62 5.66
N SER A 72 12.53 -12.38 4.35
CA SER A 72 13.72 -12.70 3.54
C SER A 72 15.00 -11.99 4.01
N LYS A 73 14.86 -10.85 4.72
CA LYS A 73 15.97 -10.15 5.37
C LYS A 73 16.65 -11.02 6.43
N PHE A 74 15.87 -11.83 7.15
CA PHE A 74 16.33 -12.68 8.25
C PHE A 74 16.81 -14.07 7.80
N ASP A 75 16.68 -14.36 6.50
CA ASP A 75 17.24 -15.57 5.88
C ASP A 75 18.75 -15.40 5.66
N ASN A 76 19.53 -16.33 6.22
CA ASN A 76 20.99 -16.35 6.14
C ASN A 76 21.51 -17.20 4.96
N ARG A 77 20.63 -17.85 4.19
CA ARG A 77 21.01 -18.69 3.04
C ARG A 77 21.41 -17.81 1.87
N SER A 78 22.36 -18.32 1.08
CA SER A 78 22.78 -17.70 -0.18
C SER A 78 21.69 -17.75 -1.26
N ASN A 79 20.86 -18.80 -1.26
CA ASN A 79 19.73 -18.96 -2.18
C ASN A 79 18.39 -18.70 -1.47
N LYS A 80 17.79 -17.54 -1.75
CA LYS A 80 16.55 -17.05 -1.12
C LYS A 80 15.31 -17.23 -2.00
N ASN A 81 15.34 -18.15 -2.97
CA ASN A 81 14.26 -18.25 -3.95
C ASN A 81 13.07 -19.09 -3.48
N ASN A 82 13.29 -20.03 -2.54
CA ASN A 82 12.26 -20.95 -2.06
C ASN A 82 12.26 -21.01 -0.53
N PHE A 83 11.08 -20.84 0.04
CA PHE A 83 10.83 -20.95 1.47
C PHE A 83 9.75 -22.01 1.67
N SER A 84 10.03 -23.01 2.50
CA SER A 84 8.97 -23.89 3.00
C SER A 84 8.19 -23.16 4.09
N GLU A 85 6.95 -23.58 4.33
CA GLU A 85 6.10 -23.00 5.38
C GLU A 85 6.75 -23.10 6.77
N LYS A 86 7.37 -24.25 7.08
CA LYS A 86 8.15 -24.45 8.32
C LYS A 86 9.28 -23.44 8.44
N TYR A 87 9.97 -23.17 7.33
CA TYR A 87 11.08 -22.22 7.31
C TYR A 87 10.59 -20.78 7.49
N PHE A 88 9.48 -20.39 6.85
CA PHE A 88 8.87 -19.08 7.10
C PHE A 88 8.46 -18.90 8.57
N LYS A 89 7.84 -19.91 9.19
CA LYS A 89 7.46 -19.84 10.61
C LYS A 89 8.67 -19.63 11.52
N MET A 90 9.80 -20.27 11.22
CA MET A 90 11.06 -20.03 11.93
C MET A 90 11.54 -18.58 11.75
N LEU A 91 11.49 -18.04 10.53
CA LEU A 91 11.88 -16.66 10.26
C LEU A 91 10.95 -15.66 10.95
N GLU A 92 9.65 -15.95 11.06
CA GLU A 92 8.71 -15.11 11.80
C GLU A 92 9.13 -14.97 13.26
N VAL A 93 9.41 -16.10 13.91
CA VAL A 93 9.89 -16.12 15.30
C VAL A 93 11.22 -15.36 15.41
N LYS A 94 12.15 -15.62 14.49
CA LYS A 94 13.46 -14.94 14.46
C LYS A 94 13.34 -13.43 14.23
N SER A 95 12.36 -12.99 13.46
CA SER A 95 12.18 -11.58 13.11
C SER A 95 11.63 -10.75 14.27
N GLY A 96 10.85 -11.37 15.17
CA GLY A 96 10.11 -10.68 16.23
C GLY A 96 9.01 -9.74 15.71
N LEU A 97 8.72 -9.73 14.40
CA LEU A 97 7.75 -8.84 13.79
C LEU A 97 6.32 -9.34 14.00
N ASN A 98 5.45 -8.42 14.45
CA ASN A 98 4.02 -8.63 14.57
C ASN A 98 3.30 -8.34 13.24
N PHE A 99 2.94 -9.40 12.54
CA PHE A 99 2.13 -9.34 11.31
C PHE A 99 0.61 -9.41 11.55
N LYS A 100 0.13 -9.57 12.79
CA LYS A 100 -1.31 -9.65 13.09
C LYS A 100 -2.01 -8.29 13.00
N CYS A 101 -1.25 -7.21 12.90
CA CYS A 101 -1.78 -5.85 12.82
C CYS A 101 -2.16 -5.40 11.40
N VAL A 102 -1.87 -6.22 10.39
CA VAL A 102 -2.16 -5.96 8.97
C VAL A 102 -2.93 -7.12 8.35
N ASP A 103 -3.70 -6.78 7.32
CA ASP A 103 -4.41 -7.75 6.50
C ASP A 103 -3.50 -8.31 5.38
N PHE A 104 -3.94 -9.38 4.73
CA PHE A 104 -3.27 -9.96 3.57
C PHE A 104 -4.26 -10.14 2.40
N PRO A 105 -3.95 -9.63 1.20
CA PRO A 105 -2.75 -8.86 0.84
C PRO A 105 -2.70 -7.49 1.52
N THR A 106 -1.55 -7.12 2.05
CA THR A 106 -1.40 -5.91 2.88
C THR A 106 -1.68 -4.64 2.08
N PRO A 107 -2.72 -3.87 2.43
CA PRO A 107 -2.96 -2.57 1.81
C PRO A 107 -1.82 -1.60 2.16
N ILE A 108 -1.41 -0.76 1.20
CA ILE A 108 -0.35 0.25 1.42
C ILE A 108 -0.69 1.18 2.59
N SER A 109 -1.96 1.51 2.77
CA SER A 109 -2.45 2.32 3.89
C SER A 109 -2.19 1.71 5.27
N GLN A 110 -1.94 0.39 5.36
CA GLN A 110 -1.64 -0.29 6.62
C GLN A 110 -0.12 -0.43 6.89
N ILE A 111 0.75 -0.09 5.93
CA ILE A 111 2.21 -0.13 6.14
C ILE A 111 2.65 0.82 7.27
N PRO A 112 2.18 2.08 7.36
CA PRO A 112 2.55 2.95 8.48
C PRO A 112 2.10 2.40 9.84
N LYS A 113 0.94 1.70 9.88
CA LYS A 113 0.46 1.02 11.09
C LYS A 113 1.40 -0.12 11.48
N PHE A 114 1.85 -0.92 10.51
CA PHE A 114 2.81 -2.00 10.73
C PHE A 114 4.13 -1.47 11.28
N GLU A 115 4.67 -0.41 10.66
CA GLU A 115 5.94 0.19 11.05
C GLU A 115 5.91 0.70 12.50
N ARG A 116 4.85 1.44 12.85
CA ARG A 116 4.63 1.96 14.20
C ARG A 116 4.49 0.86 15.25
N ILE A 117 3.75 -0.21 14.96
CA ILE A 117 3.56 -1.31 15.93
C ILE A 117 4.84 -2.13 16.14
N ASN A 118 5.70 -2.19 15.12
CA ASN A 118 6.95 -2.94 15.17
C ASN A 118 8.17 -2.07 15.53
N ASN A 119 8.01 -0.75 15.71
CA ASN A 119 9.09 0.20 15.97
C ASN A 119 10.24 0.13 14.95
N ILE A 120 9.90 0.09 13.65
CA ILE A 120 10.87 -0.03 12.55
C ILE A 120 10.95 1.19 11.62
N SER A 121 10.22 2.26 11.95
CA SER A 121 10.31 3.57 11.29
C SER A 121 10.34 4.69 12.32
#